data_AF-A0A516NGN1-F1
#
_entry.id   AF-A0A516NGN1-F1
#
_cell.length_a   1.000
_cell.length_b   1.000
_cell.length_c   1.000
_cell.angle_alpha   90.00
_cell.angle_beta   90.00
_cell.angle_gamma   90.00
#
_symmetry.space_group_name_H-M   'P 1'
#
loop_
_entity.id
_entity.type
_entity.pdbx_description
1 polymer ?
#
loop_
_entity_poly.entity_id
_entity_poly.type
_entity_poly.pdbx_seq_one_letter_code
_entity_poly.pdbx_strand_id
1 'polypeptide(L)'
;MTTVDAIVLAGGRATRMGGVDKPAIVVGGQSMLDAALGAVADCARTVVVGPQRPELPPEILQAQEIPAGAGPVAAIAAGLGVLAGCDFPAGLIVVLAADMPFLTAPAIDELLRHALESGSDAVFAADESGRPQYLVGVWRRAALTAAVSRLESLVNQPMKALVPVDTVMVPLAGVADCDTPDQVRHAREAVEQTTANTPMTLDEARSVLRHTVSQLTPRSAAIRAARGAALAEPLLAADALPRFDVSAMDGYAVSGDGPWQVRRDIGFAGGQRPVGLLTGEAVRIATGAHVPDGTTTVVRDEFVRVDESGVLHRLPDAPVRDDVRRRGEDWLPGTEIAPAGTPVHAALVSAAASAEVRTALVRGPVRARIVMTGDEIRSEGPLHAGQTRDSIGPILPDLLAWHGVQTQDRVHLRDAANAFDEVLAAASDCDLLVIVGATGGGAADQLRAALGRARAGVLVRRLRLRPGGSTVVAQLRSGAVVLGLPGNPFAAVATLLALSPALVSGLTGATHERVLLGPLANAGEISGPVARIVPARAVPTGGWVGDASIRTAHLAGLLYRDGLVVVPAEARDGDPVEFIPLPG
;
A
#
# COMPACT_ATOMS: atom_id res chain seq x y z
N MET A 1 -29.51 -9.08 -29.44
CA MET A 1 -28.10 -9.54 -29.50
C MET A 1 -28.06 -10.75 -30.41
N THR A 2 -27.17 -10.76 -31.40
CA THR A 2 -26.97 -11.93 -32.26
C THR A 2 -26.33 -13.02 -31.41
N THR A 3 -26.95 -14.19 -31.31
CA THR A 3 -26.38 -15.34 -30.62
C THR A 3 -25.18 -15.88 -31.39
N VAL A 4 -24.10 -16.24 -30.69
CA VAL A 4 -22.82 -16.70 -31.26
C VAL A 4 -22.34 -17.92 -30.48
N ASP A 5 -21.83 -18.94 -31.19
CA ASP A 5 -21.16 -20.09 -30.57
C ASP A 5 -19.63 -20.00 -30.77
N ALA A 6 -18.85 -20.71 -29.97
CA ALA A 6 -17.40 -20.74 -30.07
C ALA A 6 -16.84 -22.17 -30.18
N ILE A 7 -15.78 -22.32 -30.98
CA ILE A 7 -14.94 -23.51 -31.07
C ILE A 7 -13.51 -23.09 -30.71
N VAL A 8 -13.00 -23.59 -29.59
CA VAL A 8 -11.65 -23.34 -29.08
C VAL A 8 -10.78 -24.56 -29.36
N LEU A 9 -9.76 -24.41 -30.19
CA LEU A 9 -8.84 -25.49 -30.54
C LEU A 9 -7.72 -25.58 -29.50
N ALA A 10 -7.78 -26.60 -28.65
CA ALA A 10 -6.83 -26.86 -27.56
C ALA A 10 -6.03 -28.16 -27.78
N GLY A 11 -5.94 -28.62 -29.02
CA GLY A 11 -5.15 -29.77 -29.45
C GLY A 11 -3.86 -29.37 -30.18
N GLY A 12 -3.01 -30.37 -30.45
CA GLY A 12 -1.76 -30.19 -31.19
C GLY A 12 -0.64 -31.04 -30.62
N ARG A 13 0.30 -31.47 -31.47
CA ARG A 13 1.39 -32.37 -31.06
C ARG A 13 2.52 -31.65 -30.31
N ALA A 14 2.49 -30.30 -30.28
CA ALA A 14 3.50 -29.44 -29.66
C ALA A 14 4.96 -29.91 -29.91
N THR A 15 5.25 -30.40 -31.12
CA THR A 15 6.50 -31.08 -31.46
C THR A 15 7.72 -30.18 -31.30
N ARG A 16 7.55 -28.87 -31.48
CA ARG A 16 8.59 -27.84 -31.27
C ARG A 16 8.82 -27.50 -29.79
N MET A 17 7.96 -27.97 -28.89
CA MET A 17 8.00 -27.71 -27.45
C MET A 17 8.20 -29.00 -26.64
N GLY A 18 8.73 -30.06 -27.27
CA GLY A 18 8.99 -31.33 -26.60
C GLY A 18 7.74 -32.13 -26.22
N GLY A 19 6.59 -31.86 -26.84
CA GLY A 19 5.32 -32.57 -26.56
C GLY A 19 4.57 -32.08 -25.33
N VAL A 20 4.93 -30.90 -24.79
CA VAL A 20 4.24 -30.26 -23.65
C VAL A 20 2.83 -29.81 -24.04
N ASP A 21 1.87 -29.91 -23.11
CA ASP A 21 0.52 -29.37 -23.26
C ASP A 21 0.55 -27.83 -23.37
N LYS A 22 0.61 -27.33 -24.61
CA LYS A 22 0.77 -25.91 -24.94
C LYS A 22 -0.35 -25.05 -24.33
N PRO A 23 -1.65 -25.37 -24.48
CA PRO A 23 -2.73 -24.60 -23.84
C PRO A 23 -2.63 -24.47 -22.31
N ALA A 24 -1.99 -25.41 -21.61
CA ALA A 24 -1.83 -25.36 -20.15
C ALA A 24 -0.66 -24.47 -19.67
N ILE A 25 0.18 -23.95 -20.58
CA ILE A 25 1.29 -23.07 -20.21
C ILE A 25 0.75 -21.75 -19.66
N VAL A 26 1.24 -21.36 -18.48
CA VAL A 26 0.86 -20.11 -17.80
C VAL A 26 1.72 -18.94 -18.29
N VAL A 27 1.04 -17.85 -18.67
CA VAL A 27 1.62 -16.54 -19.02
C VAL A 27 0.83 -15.48 -18.25
N GLY A 28 1.51 -14.66 -17.43
CA GLY A 28 0.83 -13.61 -16.68
C GLY A 28 -0.12 -14.08 -15.57
N GLY A 29 0.07 -15.30 -15.06
CA GLY A 29 -0.77 -15.87 -13.99
C GLY A 29 -2.02 -16.62 -14.49
N GLN A 30 -2.25 -16.68 -15.80
CA GLN A 30 -3.36 -17.38 -16.43
C GLN A 30 -2.84 -18.37 -17.50
N SER A 31 -3.51 -19.51 -17.70
CA SER A 31 -3.13 -20.44 -18.78
C SER A 31 -3.57 -19.89 -20.15
N MET A 32 -2.91 -20.32 -21.24
CA MET A 32 -3.33 -19.90 -22.59
C MET A 32 -4.74 -20.39 -22.95
N LEU A 33 -5.16 -21.55 -22.42
CA LEU A 33 -6.53 -22.02 -22.53
C LEU A 33 -7.52 -21.10 -21.82
N ASP A 34 -7.21 -20.70 -20.58
CA ASP A 34 -8.08 -19.78 -19.84
C ASP A 34 -8.19 -18.43 -20.55
N ALA A 35 -7.11 -17.93 -21.18
CA ALA A 35 -7.14 -16.69 -21.96
C ALA A 35 -8.09 -16.81 -23.16
N ALA A 36 -7.97 -17.92 -23.90
CA ALA A 36 -8.87 -18.26 -25.00
C ALA A 36 -10.34 -18.37 -24.57
N LEU A 37 -10.62 -19.04 -23.44
CA LEU A 37 -11.96 -19.17 -22.88
C LEU A 37 -12.53 -17.82 -22.41
N GLY A 38 -11.70 -17.00 -21.77
CA GLY A 38 -12.08 -15.64 -21.38
C GLY A 38 -12.44 -14.75 -22.57
N ALA A 39 -11.78 -14.93 -23.73
CA ALA A 39 -12.08 -14.18 -24.94
C ALA A 39 -13.45 -14.52 -25.56
N VAL A 40 -14.02 -15.69 -25.25
CA VAL A 40 -15.34 -16.13 -25.75
C VAL A 40 -16.35 -16.36 -24.62
N ALA A 41 -16.14 -15.76 -23.45
CA ALA A 41 -17.01 -15.93 -22.29
C ALA A 41 -18.47 -15.53 -22.56
N ASP A 42 -18.68 -14.57 -23.46
CA ASP A 42 -20.01 -14.07 -23.84
C ASP A 42 -20.66 -14.88 -24.98
N CYS A 43 -20.00 -15.90 -25.51
CA CYS A 43 -20.60 -16.82 -26.48
C CYS A 43 -21.64 -17.71 -25.78
N ALA A 44 -22.74 -18.00 -26.48
CA ALA A 44 -23.84 -18.79 -25.91
C ALA A 44 -23.43 -20.22 -25.57
N ARG A 45 -22.53 -20.81 -26.35
CA ARG A 45 -21.92 -22.12 -26.13
C ARG A 45 -20.47 -22.08 -26.58
N THR A 46 -19.62 -22.79 -25.84
CA THR A 46 -18.20 -22.94 -26.16
C THR A 46 -17.85 -24.42 -26.18
N VAL A 47 -17.26 -24.88 -27.29
CA VAL A 47 -16.70 -26.23 -27.43
C VAL A 47 -15.18 -26.15 -27.43
N VAL A 48 -14.53 -26.81 -26.49
CA VAL A 48 -13.08 -27.03 -26.51
C VAL A 48 -12.77 -28.33 -27.24
N VAL A 49 -11.93 -28.26 -28.27
CA VAL A 49 -11.55 -29.42 -29.09
C VAL A 49 -10.09 -29.80 -28.84
N GLY A 50 -9.87 -31.01 -28.32
CA GLY A 50 -8.54 -31.53 -27.98
C GLY A 50 -8.61 -32.69 -26.98
N PRO A 51 -7.51 -33.01 -26.29
CA PRO A 51 -7.53 -33.96 -25.16
C PRO A 51 -8.56 -33.54 -24.09
N GLN A 52 -9.20 -34.52 -23.45
CA GLN A 52 -10.16 -34.28 -22.37
C GLN A 52 -9.52 -33.58 -21.17
N ARG A 53 -10.22 -32.57 -20.65
CA ARG A 53 -9.78 -31.71 -19.54
C ARG A 53 -10.83 -31.73 -18.42
N PRO A 54 -10.66 -32.55 -17.37
CA PRO A 54 -11.62 -32.65 -16.27
C PRO A 54 -11.73 -31.38 -15.42
N GLU A 55 -10.75 -30.48 -15.51
CA GLU A 55 -10.72 -29.19 -14.81
C GLU A 55 -11.66 -28.13 -15.40
N LEU A 56 -12.17 -28.34 -16.62
CA LEU A 56 -13.07 -27.37 -17.25
C LEU A 56 -14.47 -27.41 -16.62
N PRO A 57 -15.14 -26.25 -16.47
CA PRO A 57 -16.52 -26.18 -16.01
C PRO A 57 -17.47 -27.06 -16.86
N PRO A 58 -18.49 -27.68 -16.25
CA PRO A 58 -19.41 -28.60 -16.94
C PRO A 58 -20.21 -27.96 -18.09
N GLU A 59 -20.36 -26.64 -18.08
CA GLU A 59 -20.97 -25.86 -19.16
C GLU A 59 -20.12 -25.77 -20.43
N ILE A 60 -18.80 -26.02 -20.35
CA ILE A 60 -17.91 -26.05 -21.50
C ILE A 60 -17.96 -27.44 -22.13
N LEU A 61 -18.48 -27.49 -23.36
CA LEU A 61 -18.56 -28.73 -24.12
C LEU A 61 -17.16 -29.14 -24.58
N GLN A 62 -16.90 -30.45 -24.65
CA GLN A 62 -15.60 -30.98 -25.08
C GLN A 62 -15.77 -31.94 -26.25
N ALA A 63 -14.87 -31.84 -27.22
CA ALA A 63 -14.77 -32.76 -28.35
C ALA A 63 -13.31 -33.15 -28.58
N GLN A 64 -13.07 -34.22 -29.34
CA GLN A 64 -11.73 -34.57 -29.80
C GLN A 64 -11.81 -35.03 -31.25
N GLU A 65 -10.92 -34.53 -32.10
CA GLU A 65 -10.82 -34.97 -33.48
C GLU A 65 -10.38 -36.43 -33.60
N ILE A 66 -10.85 -37.11 -34.65
CA ILE A 66 -10.54 -38.51 -34.91
C ILE A 66 -9.85 -38.62 -36.29
N PRO A 67 -8.63 -39.17 -36.37
CA PRO A 67 -7.77 -39.57 -35.25
C PRO A 67 -7.26 -38.36 -34.45
N ALA A 68 -6.90 -38.56 -33.17
CA ALA A 68 -6.36 -37.50 -32.33
C ALA A 68 -5.09 -36.89 -32.95
N GLY A 69 -5.01 -35.55 -32.98
CA GLY A 69 -3.92 -34.83 -33.63
C GLY A 69 -4.04 -34.75 -35.16
N ALA A 70 -5.22 -34.97 -35.72
CA ALA A 70 -5.49 -34.85 -37.16
C ALA A 70 -5.45 -33.41 -37.70
N GLY A 71 -5.16 -32.40 -36.87
CA GLY A 71 -4.97 -31.02 -37.29
C GLY A 71 -6.22 -30.14 -37.15
N PRO A 72 -6.09 -28.84 -37.46
CA PRO A 72 -7.08 -27.82 -37.08
C PRO A 72 -8.43 -27.99 -37.79
N VAL A 73 -8.44 -28.40 -39.06
CA VAL A 73 -9.69 -28.61 -39.82
C VAL A 73 -10.50 -29.79 -39.26
N ALA A 74 -9.84 -30.90 -38.92
CA ALA A 74 -10.49 -32.03 -38.27
C ALA A 74 -11.05 -31.65 -36.88
N ALA A 75 -10.33 -30.81 -36.13
CA ALA A 75 -10.77 -30.28 -34.85
C ALA A 75 -12.01 -29.37 -35.00
N ILE A 76 -12.03 -28.47 -35.99
CA ILE A 76 -13.21 -27.66 -36.28
C ILE A 76 -14.41 -28.53 -36.64
N ALA A 77 -14.22 -29.57 -37.46
CA ALA A 77 -15.30 -30.49 -37.82
C ALA A 77 -15.87 -31.23 -36.60
N ALA A 78 -15.01 -31.67 -35.66
CA ALA A 78 -15.45 -32.27 -34.40
C ALA A 78 -16.26 -31.29 -33.53
N GLY A 79 -15.79 -30.04 -33.42
CA GLY A 79 -16.50 -28.96 -32.72
C GLY A 79 -17.87 -28.64 -33.35
N LEU A 80 -17.94 -28.57 -34.68
CA LEU A 80 -19.20 -28.40 -35.41
C LEU A 80 -20.17 -29.55 -35.17
N GLY A 81 -19.68 -30.79 -35.10
CA GLY A 81 -20.50 -31.97 -34.81
C GLY A 81 -21.19 -31.85 -33.45
N VAL A 82 -20.46 -31.41 -32.42
CA VAL A 82 -21.04 -31.15 -31.09
C VAL A 82 -22.05 -30.01 -31.14
N LEU A 83 -21.70 -28.88 -31.75
CA LEU A 83 -22.59 -27.72 -31.89
C LEU A 83 -23.84 -27.97 -32.74
N ALA A 84 -23.83 -28.98 -33.61
CA ALA A 84 -24.99 -29.38 -34.40
C ALA A 84 -26.02 -30.17 -33.60
N GLY A 85 -25.59 -30.84 -32.52
CA GLY A 85 -26.47 -31.59 -31.62
C GLY A 85 -27.17 -30.72 -30.55
N CYS A 86 -26.83 -29.43 -30.44
CA CYS A 86 -27.43 -28.53 -29.47
C CYS A 86 -28.70 -27.86 -30.01
N ASP A 87 -29.64 -27.56 -29.11
CA ASP A 87 -30.85 -26.80 -29.46
C ASP A 87 -30.51 -25.37 -29.92
N PHE A 88 -31.18 -24.88 -30.97
CA PHE A 88 -31.03 -23.52 -31.51
C PHE A 88 -29.58 -23.11 -31.82
N PRO A 89 -28.90 -23.76 -32.79
CA PRO A 89 -27.53 -23.41 -33.17
C PRO A 89 -27.39 -21.95 -33.62
N ALA A 90 -26.33 -21.27 -33.16
CA ALA A 90 -26.08 -19.88 -33.54
C ALA A 90 -25.72 -19.74 -35.02
N GLY A 91 -26.13 -18.63 -35.65
CA GLY A 91 -25.80 -18.35 -37.06
C GLY A 91 -24.32 -18.00 -37.30
N LEU A 92 -23.63 -17.55 -36.26
CA LEU A 92 -22.20 -17.20 -36.27
C LEU A 92 -21.41 -18.13 -35.33
N ILE A 93 -20.18 -18.43 -35.70
CA ILE A 93 -19.24 -19.24 -34.92
C ILE A 93 -17.89 -18.53 -34.83
N VAL A 94 -17.40 -18.31 -33.61
CA VAL A 94 -16.01 -17.94 -33.36
C VAL A 94 -15.14 -19.19 -33.39
N VAL A 95 -14.07 -19.19 -34.16
CA VAL A 95 -13.05 -20.25 -34.14
C VAL A 95 -11.74 -19.62 -33.70
N LEU A 96 -11.16 -20.11 -32.61
CA LEU A 96 -9.87 -19.64 -32.13
C LEU A 96 -8.95 -20.76 -31.61
N ALA A 97 -7.64 -20.58 -31.70
CA ALA A 97 -6.65 -21.47 -31.07
C ALA A 97 -6.31 -21.06 -29.64
N ALA A 98 -6.03 -22.05 -28.78
CA ALA A 98 -5.74 -21.86 -27.36
C ALA A 98 -4.25 -21.57 -27.07
N ASP A 99 -3.55 -20.91 -27.98
CA ASP A 99 -2.11 -20.64 -27.91
C ASP A 99 -1.74 -19.16 -28.02
N MET A 100 -2.73 -18.29 -27.84
CA MET A 100 -2.58 -16.84 -27.88
C MET A 100 -2.82 -16.26 -26.48
N PRO A 101 -1.75 -16.00 -25.69
CA PRO A 101 -1.87 -15.61 -24.28
C PRO A 101 -2.47 -14.21 -24.06
N PHE A 102 -2.60 -13.42 -25.12
CA PHE A 102 -3.04 -12.01 -25.07
C PHE A 102 -4.36 -11.76 -25.80
N LEU A 103 -5.06 -12.82 -26.23
CA LEU A 103 -6.36 -12.69 -26.88
C LEU A 103 -7.41 -12.26 -25.86
N THR A 104 -8.29 -11.33 -26.24
CA THR A 104 -9.27 -10.73 -25.32
C THR A 104 -10.68 -10.69 -25.92
N ALA A 105 -11.71 -10.59 -25.07
CA ALA A 105 -13.10 -10.48 -25.52
C ALA A 105 -13.35 -9.26 -26.43
N PRO A 106 -12.81 -8.05 -26.15
CA PRO A 106 -12.93 -6.91 -27.07
C PRO A 106 -12.37 -7.18 -28.47
N ALA A 107 -11.34 -8.02 -28.61
CA ALA A 107 -10.82 -8.41 -29.92
C ALA A 107 -11.81 -9.31 -30.69
N ILE A 108 -12.53 -10.19 -29.98
CA ILE A 108 -13.60 -11.01 -30.58
C ILE A 108 -14.82 -10.15 -30.93
N ASP A 109 -15.19 -9.19 -30.09
CA ASP A 109 -16.27 -8.23 -30.37
C ASP A 109 -15.99 -7.40 -31.63
N GLU A 110 -14.73 -7.01 -31.85
CA GLU A 110 -14.29 -6.33 -33.07
C GLU A 110 -14.52 -7.17 -34.33
N LEU A 111 -14.17 -8.47 -34.29
CA LEU A 111 -14.40 -9.40 -35.39
C LEU A 111 -15.90 -9.64 -35.62
N LEU A 112 -16.67 -9.78 -34.54
CA LEU A 112 -18.12 -10.00 -34.60
C LEU A 112 -18.82 -8.81 -35.25
N ARG A 113 -18.43 -7.58 -34.89
CA ARG A 113 -18.98 -6.39 -35.52
C ARG A 113 -18.69 -6.36 -37.02
N HIS A 114 -17.44 -6.61 -37.42
CA HIS A 114 -17.06 -6.66 -38.83
C HIS A 114 -17.81 -7.76 -39.59
N ALA A 115 -18.03 -8.92 -38.99
CA ALA A 115 -18.80 -10.01 -39.60
C ALA A 115 -20.27 -9.63 -39.81
N LEU A 116 -20.85 -8.90 -38.86
CA LEU A 116 -22.24 -8.40 -38.96
C LEU A 116 -22.37 -7.28 -40.00
N GLU A 117 -21.39 -6.37 -40.08
CA GLU A 117 -21.41 -5.21 -40.98
C GLU A 117 -21.09 -5.58 -42.44
N SER A 118 -20.04 -6.38 -42.67
CA SER A 118 -19.60 -6.77 -44.02
C SER A 118 -20.55 -7.78 -44.67
N GLY A 119 -21.15 -8.64 -43.85
CA GLY A 119 -21.93 -9.77 -44.32
C GLY A 119 -21.11 -10.94 -44.89
N SER A 120 -19.78 -10.86 -44.90
CA SER A 120 -18.88 -11.88 -45.45
C SER A 120 -19.03 -13.26 -44.80
N ASP A 121 -18.59 -14.30 -45.51
CA ASP A 121 -18.65 -15.69 -45.03
C ASP A 121 -17.71 -15.94 -43.84
N ALA A 122 -16.57 -15.23 -43.80
CA ALA A 122 -15.63 -15.28 -42.70
C ALA A 122 -14.89 -13.93 -42.50
N VAL A 123 -14.54 -13.64 -41.25
CA VAL A 123 -13.70 -12.51 -40.86
C VAL A 123 -12.59 -13.05 -39.96
N PHE A 124 -11.32 -12.72 -40.26
CA PHE A 124 -10.17 -13.17 -39.47
C PHE A 124 -9.39 -12.01 -38.91
N ALA A 125 -8.69 -12.27 -37.81
CA ALA A 125 -7.66 -11.39 -37.33
C ALA A 125 -6.45 -11.37 -38.28
N ALA A 126 -5.80 -10.23 -38.37
CA ALA A 126 -4.44 -10.08 -38.88
C ALA A 126 -3.57 -9.47 -37.79
N ASP A 127 -2.33 -9.95 -37.65
CA ASP A 127 -1.40 -9.35 -36.70
C ASP A 127 -0.91 -7.97 -37.17
N GLU A 128 -0.09 -7.30 -36.34
CA GLU A 128 0.44 -5.95 -36.62
C GLU A 128 1.29 -5.87 -37.90
N SER A 129 1.78 -7.01 -38.41
CA SER A 129 2.51 -7.08 -39.69
C SER A 129 1.58 -7.26 -40.90
N GLY A 130 0.26 -7.34 -40.67
CA GLY A 130 -0.75 -7.63 -41.67
C GLY A 130 -0.84 -9.12 -42.03
N ARG A 131 -0.18 -10.01 -41.26
CA ARG A 131 -0.22 -11.44 -41.53
C ARG A 131 -1.54 -12.03 -41.02
N PRO A 132 -2.28 -12.80 -41.84
CA PRO A 132 -3.51 -13.44 -41.43
C PRO A 132 -3.32 -14.47 -40.31
N GLN A 133 -4.17 -14.40 -39.30
CA GLN A 133 -4.32 -15.36 -38.22
C GLN A 133 -5.62 -16.16 -38.42
N TYR A 134 -5.59 -17.16 -39.30
CA TYR A 134 -6.79 -17.94 -39.67
C TYR A 134 -7.40 -18.75 -38.52
N LEU A 135 -6.65 -18.91 -37.42
CA LEU A 135 -7.09 -19.52 -36.18
C LEU A 135 -7.57 -18.50 -35.15
N VAL A 136 -7.99 -17.31 -35.61
CA VAL A 136 -8.81 -16.35 -34.86
C VAL A 136 -9.77 -15.74 -35.86
N GLY A 137 -11.00 -16.23 -35.92
CA GLY A 137 -11.96 -15.73 -36.88
C GLY A 137 -13.41 -16.00 -36.52
N VAL A 138 -14.29 -15.17 -37.06
CA VAL A 138 -15.74 -15.30 -36.98
C VAL A 138 -16.24 -15.82 -38.32
N TRP A 139 -17.06 -16.85 -38.29
CA TRP A 139 -17.58 -17.53 -39.46
C TRP A 139 -19.10 -17.50 -39.47
N ARG A 140 -19.70 -17.40 -40.65
CA ARG A 140 -21.09 -17.85 -40.83
C ARG A 140 -21.12 -19.37 -40.73
N ARG A 141 -21.98 -19.90 -39.84
CA ARG A 141 -22.11 -21.35 -39.62
C ARG A 141 -22.31 -22.11 -40.93
N ALA A 142 -23.21 -21.64 -41.78
CA ALA A 142 -23.51 -22.29 -43.07
C ALA A 142 -22.28 -22.37 -43.98
N ALA A 143 -21.49 -21.30 -44.06
CA ALA A 143 -20.28 -21.23 -44.88
C ALA A 143 -19.19 -22.17 -44.35
N LEU A 144 -18.96 -22.17 -43.03
CA LEU A 144 -17.98 -23.05 -42.41
C LEU A 144 -18.35 -24.53 -42.56
N THR A 145 -19.62 -24.89 -42.33
CA THR A 145 -20.13 -26.26 -42.54
C THR A 145 -19.99 -26.68 -44.01
N ALA A 146 -20.34 -25.81 -44.96
CA ALA A 146 -20.18 -26.11 -46.38
C ALA A 146 -18.71 -26.25 -46.80
N ALA A 147 -17.81 -25.45 -46.22
CA ALA A 147 -16.37 -25.54 -46.48
C ALA A 147 -15.80 -26.88 -46.00
N VAL A 148 -16.16 -27.32 -44.79
CA VAL A 148 -15.73 -28.61 -44.23
C VAL A 148 -16.27 -29.78 -45.06
N SER A 149 -17.55 -29.76 -45.44
CA SER A 149 -18.18 -30.86 -46.21
C SER A 149 -17.67 -31.02 -47.65
N ARG A 150 -16.97 -30.03 -48.20
CA ARG A 150 -16.38 -30.11 -49.55
C ARG A 150 -15.04 -30.85 -49.59
N LEU A 151 -14.41 -31.09 -48.44
CA LEU A 151 -13.11 -31.75 -48.37
C LEU A 151 -13.29 -33.26 -48.41
N GLU A 152 -12.55 -33.95 -49.29
CA GLU A 152 -12.55 -35.42 -49.37
C GLU A 152 -11.92 -36.07 -48.13
N SER A 153 -11.02 -35.36 -47.45
CA SER A 153 -10.39 -35.78 -46.20
C SER A 153 -10.09 -34.55 -45.33
N LEU A 154 -10.36 -34.68 -44.03
CA LEU A 154 -10.13 -33.65 -43.03
C LEU A 154 -8.75 -33.76 -42.34
N VAL A 155 -8.07 -34.89 -42.52
CA VAL A 155 -6.84 -35.21 -41.81
C VAL A 155 -5.67 -34.42 -42.38
N ASN A 156 -4.94 -33.73 -41.49
CA ASN A 156 -3.79 -32.86 -41.77
C ASN A 156 -4.08 -31.72 -42.74
N GLN A 157 -5.35 -31.31 -42.88
CA GLN A 157 -5.71 -30.17 -43.71
C GLN A 157 -5.34 -28.85 -43.00
N PRO A 158 -4.69 -27.90 -43.71
CA PRO A 158 -4.40 -26.58 -43.17
C PRO A 158 -5.66 -25.72 -43.17
N MET A 159 -5.73 -24.71 -42.29
CA MET A 159 -6.84 -23.77 -42.24
C MET A 159 -7.16 -23.09 -43.58
N LYS A 160 -6.14 -22.84 -44.40
CA LYS A 160 -6.28 -22.26 -45.74
C LYS A 160 -7.20 -23.07 -46.67
N ALA A 161 -7.41 -24.36 -46.42
CA ALA A 161 -8.32 -25.19 -47.20
C ALA A 161 -9.81 -24.82 -46.98
N LEU A 162 -10.14 -24.17 -45.86
CA LEU A 162 -11.50 -23.74 -45.53
C LEU A 162 -11.80 -22.28 -45.87
N VAL A 163 -10.77 -21.45 -46.07
CA VAL A 163 -10.92 -19.99 -46.20
C VAL A 163 -11.77 -19.66 -47.43
N PRO A 164 -12.92 -18.97 -47.27
CA PRO A 164 -13.79 -18.63 -48.38
C PRO A 164 -13.20 -17.48 -49.20
N VAL A 165 -13.69 -17.33 -50.44
CA VAL A 165 -13.26 -16.25 -51.34
C VAL A 165 -13.67 -14.88 -50.78
N ASP A 166 -14.85 -14.79 -50.17
CA ASP A 166 -15.36 -13.60 -49.49
C ASP A 166 -14.93 -13.61 -48.02
N THR A 167 -13.77 -13.00 -47.75
CA THR A 167 -13.15 -12.94 -46.44
C THR A 167 -12.66 -11.52 -46.12
N VAL A 168 -12.89 -11.07 -44.90
CA VAL A 168 -12.33 -9.81 -44.37
C VAL A 168 -11.17 -10.10 -43.40
N MET A 169 -10.12 -9.27 -43.45
CA MET A 169 -9.01 -9.30 -42.51
C MET A 169 -9.04 -8.04 -41.65
N VAL A 170 -9.03 -8.21 -40.32
CA VAL A 170 -9.10 -7.12 -39.35
C VAL A 170 -7.79 -7.07 -38.57
N PRO A 171 -7.00 -5.98 -38.67
CA PRO A 171 -5.80 -5.81 -37.86
C PRO A 171 -6.16 -5.76 -36.38
N LEU A 172 -5.57 -6.64 -35.56
CA LEU A 172 -5.84 -6.75 -34.14
C LEU A 172 -4.54 -6.91 -33.34
N ALA A 173 -4.51 -6.33 -32.15
CA ALA A 173 -3.46 -6.58 -31.16
C ALA A 173 -3.76 -7.86 -30.35
N GLY A 174 -2.72 -8.47 -29.78
CA GLY A 174 -2.87 -9.63 -28.89
C GLY A 174 -3.18 -10.96 -29.57
N VAL A 175 -3.15 -11.03 -30.91
CA VAL A 175 -3.43 -12.23 -31.71
C VAL A 175 -2.17 -13.04 -32.08
N ALA A 176 -1.06 -12.79 -31.39
CA ALA A 176 0.20 -13.50 -31.61
C ALA A 176 0.18 -14.85 -30.87
N ASP A 177 0.53 -15.92 -31.59
CA ASP A 177 0.64 -17.28 -31.08
C ASP A 177 2.01 -17.57 -30.46
N CYS A 178 2.03 -18.43 -29.44
CA CYS A 178 3.25 -18.84 -28.74
C CYS A 178 3.71 -20.25 -29.14
N ASP A 179 4.23 -20.42 -30.35
CA ASP A 179 4.65 -21.71 -30.93
C ASP A 179 5.98 -22.32 -30.41
N THR A 180 6.78 -21.55 -29.67
CA THR A 180 8.12 -21.92 -29.22
C THR A 180 8.38 -21.52 -27.76
N PRO A 181 9.33 -22.16 -27.06
CA PRO A 181 9.70 -21.76 -25.69
C PRO A 181 10.18 -20.31 -25.58
N ASP A 182 10.86 -19.78 -26.61
CA ASP A 182 11.34 -18.40 -26.61
C ASP A 182 10.19 -17.40 -26.77
N GLN A 183 9.16 -17.70 -27.57
CA GLN A 183 7.95 -16.88 -27.64
C GLN A 183 7.21 -16.86 -26.29
N VAL A 184 7.11 -17.99 -25.59
CA VAL A 184 6.53 -18.03 -24.23
C VAL A 184 7.35 -17.19 -23.25
N ARG A 185 8.69 -17.27 -23.32
CA ARG A 185 9.59 -16.45 -22.50
C ARG A 185 9.35 -14.96 -22.75
N HIS A 186 9.33 -14.54 -24.01
CA HIS A 186 9.05 -13.15 -24.39
C HIS A 186 7.66 -12.70 -23.96
N ALA A 187 6.64 -13.56 -24.07
CA ALA A 187 5.29 -13.25 -23.59
C ALA A 187 5.28 -13.04 -22.07
N ARG A 188 5.99 -13.88 -21.29
CA ARG A 188 6.14 -13.70 -19.84
C ARG A 188 6.87 -12.41 -19.49
N GLU A 189 7.98 -12.12 -20.17
CA GLU A 189 8.74 -10.88 -20.02
C GLU A 189 7.88 -9.64 -20.32
N ALA A 190 7.06 -9.70 -21.38
CA ALA A 190 6.13 -8.63 -21.75
C ALA A 190 5.04 -8.41 -20.69
N VAL A 191 4.51 -9.49 -20.08
CA VAL A 191 3.59 -9.36 -18.94
C VAL A 191 4.30 -8.79 -17.74
N GLU A 192 5.47 -9.29 -17.37
CA GLU A 192 6.24 -8.76 -16.24
C GLU A 192 6.55 -7.27 -16.43
N GLN A 193 6.89 -6.83 -17.64
CA GLN A 193 7.06 -5.42 -17.97
C GLN A 193 5.74 -4.63 -17.91
N THR A 194 4.63 -5.22 -18.32
CA THR A 194 3.29 -4.58 -18.28
C THR A 194 2.76 -4.47 -16.85
N THR A 195 2.87 -5.53 -16.06
CA THR A 195 2.49 -5.59 -14.63
C THR A 195 3.40 -4.71 -13.79
N ALA A 196 4.71 -4.74 -14.03
CA ALA A 196 5.63 -3.75 -13.46
C ALA A 196 5.24 -2.34 -13.92
N ASN A 197 4.64 -2.20 -15.11
CA ASN A 197 4.17 -0.92 -15.63
C ASN A 197 2.85 -0.41 -15.01
N THR A 198 2.02 -1.29 -14.44
CA THR A 198 0.74 -0.94 -13.82
C THR A 198 0.94 -0.03 -12.61
N PRO A 199 0.28 1.15 -12.55
CA PRO A 199 0.38 2.04 -11.39
C PRO A 199 -0.23 1.38 -10.15
N MET A 200 0.51 1.41 -9.05
CA MET A 200 0.13 0.85 -7.76
C MET A 200 -0.83 1.79 -7.01
N THR A 201 -1.84 1.27 -6.34
CA THR A 201 -2.67 2.08 -5.45
C THR A 201 -1.86 2.63 -4.27
N LEU A 202 -2.37 3.67 -3.62
CA LEU A 202 -1.69 4.26 -2.46
C LEU A 202 -1.54 3.25 -1.30
N ASP A 203 -2.54 2.41 -1.07
CA ASP A 203 -2.53 1.43 0.01
C ASP A 203 -1.58 0.27 -0.25
N GLU A 204 -1.54 -0.23 -1.50
CA GLU A 204 -0.53 -1.21 -1.93
C GLU A 204 0.88 -0.63 -1.75
N ALA A 205 1.11 0.62 -2.16
CA ALA A 205 2.40 1.28 -2.00
C ALA A 205 2.80 1.36 -0.52
N ARG A 206 1.91 1.87 0.34
CA ARG A 206 2.17 1.93 1.78
C ARG A 206 2.41 0.55 2.39
N SER A 207 1.70 -0.48 1.94
CA SER A 207 1.90 -1.86 2.37
C SER A 207 3.31 -2.36 2.00
N VAL A 208 3.72 -2.18 0.74
CA VAL A 208 5.07 -2.54 0.27
C VAL A 208 6.13 -1.82 1.09
N LEU A 209 5.97 -0.51 1.33
CA LEU A 209 6.94 0.30 2.06
C LEU A 209 7.07 -0.14 3.53
N ARG A 210 5.99 -0.55 4.19
CA ARG A 210 6.04 -1.06 5.57
C ARG A 210 6.76 -2.40 5.71
N HIS A 211 6.61 -3.29 4.73
CA HIS A 211 7.03 -4.68 4.87
C HIS A 211 8.30 -5.07 4.09
N THR A 212 8.70 -4.26 3.11
CA THR A 212 9.77 -4.65 2.16
C THR A 212 11.04 -3.85 2.33
N VAL A 213 10.98 -2.61 2.86
CA VAL A 213 12.19 -1.82 3.09
C VAL A 213 13.02 -2.48 4.20
N SER A 214 14.32 -2.55 3.99
CA SER A 214 15.26 -2.98 5.03
C SER A 214 15.20 -2.03 6.23
N GLN A 215 14.95 -2.57 7.43
CA GLN A 215 14.97 -1.82 8.67
C GLN A 215 16.38 -1.26 8.97
N LEU A 216 16.42 -0.10 9.63
CA LEU A 216 17.65 0.50 10.13
C LEU A 216 18.29 -0.38 11.19
N THR A 217 19.63 -0.34 11.23
CA THR A 217 20.40 -1.05 12.25
C THR A 217 20.08 -0.46 13.63
N PRO A 218 19.73 -1.30 14.63
CA PRO A 218 19.51 -0.82 15.99
C PRO A 218 20.77 -0.20 16.60
N ARG A 219 20.59 0.86 17.39
CA ARG A 219 21.68 1.54 18.13
C ARG A 219 21.23 1.87 19.54
N SER A 220 22.16 1.85 20.49
CA SER A 220 21.89 2.35 21.84
C SER A 220 21.85 3.88 21.82
N ALA A 221 20.81 4.46 22.41
CA ALA A 221 20.62 5.90 22.47
C ALA A 221 19.98 6.34 23.78
N ALA A 222 20.28 7.56 24.22
CA ALA A 222 19.49 8.20 25.27
C ALA A 222 18.07 8.44 24.75
N ILE A 223 17.05 7.95 25.45
CA ILE A 223 15.65 7.96 24.98
C ILE A 223 15.19 9.40 24.69
N ARG A 224 15.58 10.36 25.53
CA ARG A 224 15.28 11.79 25.33
C ARG A 224 15.82 12.38 24.02
N ALA A 225 16.88 11.81 23.46
CA ALA A 225 17.54 12.27 22.24
C ALA A 225 17.19 11.41 21.02
N ALA A 226 16.32 10.41 21.19
CA ALA A 226 15.92 9.46 20.16
C ALA A 226 14.51 9.75 19.61
N ARG A 227 13.99 10.98 19.72
CA ARG A 227 12.69 11.35 19.15
C ARG A 227 12.65 11.04 17.64
N GLY A 228 11.54 10.49 17.16
CA GLY A 228 11.38 10.02 15.78
C GLY A 228 11.99 8.64 15.49
N ALA A 229 12.65 8.01 16.47
CA ALA A 229 13.03 6.60 16.42
C ALA A 229 11.88 5.70 16.92
N ALA A 230 12.07 4.39 16.83
CA ALA A 230 11.25 3.39 17.52
C ALA A 230 12.11 2.46 18.37
N LEU A 231 11.54 1.92 19.44
CA LEU A 231 12.18 0.91 20.27
C LEU A 231 12.54 -0.32 19.42
N ALA A 232 13.77 -0.80 19.52
CA ALA A 232 14.22 -2.00 18.83
C ALA A 232 13.92 -3.28 19.62
N GLU A 233 13.74 -3.14 20.93
CA GLU A 233 13.43 -4.17 21.92
C GLU A 233 12.44 -3.59 22.96
N PRO A 234 11.74 -4.42 23.75
CA PRO A 234 10.85 -3.92 24.80
C PRO A 234 11.57 -3.03 25.83
N LEU A 235 10.92 -1.97 26.26
CA LEU A 235 11.39 -1.11 27.36
C LEU A 235 10.95 -1.72 28.68
N LEU A 236 11.90 -2.22 29.47
CA LEU A 236 11.63 -2.82 30.78
C LEU A 236 11.91 -1.84 31.91
N ALA A 237 11.05 -1.79 32.92
CA ALA A 237 11.24 -0.92 34.07
C ALA A 237 12.50 -1.28 34.87
N ALA A 238 13.33 -0.28 35.17
CA ALA A 238 14.52 -0.44 36.01
C ALA A 238 14.20 -0.35 37.50
N ASP A 239 13.14 0.38 37.88
CA ASP A 239 12.67 0.47 39.26
C ASP A 239 11.12 0.44 39.35
N ALA A 240 10.60 0.25 40.56
CA ALA A 240 9.18 0.29 40.86
C ALA A 240 8.60 1.71 40.78
N LEU A 241 7.34 1.83 40.37
CA LEU A 241 6.56 3.07 40.50
C LEU A 241 5.27 2.81 41.30
N PRO A 242 5.02 3.57 42.37
CA PRO A 242 5.99 4.42 43.09
C PRO A 242 7.15 3.58 43.66
N ARG A 243 8.30 4.21 43.94
CA ARG A 243 9.51 3.53 44.47
C ARG A 243 9.39 3.13 45.94
N PHE A 244 8.50 3.80 46.67
CA PHE A 244 8.21 3.59 48.09
C PHE A 244 6.70 3.70 48.28
N ASP A 245 6.20 3.23 49.42
CA ASP A 245 4.82 3.54 49.82
C ASP A 245 4.70 5.06 50.04
N VAL A 246 3.76 5.70 49.38
CA VAL A 246 3.56 7.16 49.44
C VAL A 246 2.11 7.50 49.75
N SER A 247 1.89 8.66 50.36
CA SER A 247 0.53 9.17 50.56
C SER A 247 -0.10 9.59 49.23
N ALA A 248 -1.31 9.12 48.94
CA ALA A 248 -2.09 9.59 47.80
C ALA A 248 -2.69 11.00 48.03
N MET A 249 -2.78 11.42 49.30
CA MET A 249 -3.56 12.58 49.73
C MET A 249 -2.89 13.34 50.87
N ASP A 250 -3.32 14.58 51.07
CA ASP A 250 -2.96 15.34 52.28
C ASP A 250 -3.82 14.85 53.46
N GLY A 251 -3.18 14.59 54.60
CA GLY A 251 -3.86 14.09 55.78
C GLY A 251 -2.91 13.64 56.87
N TYR A 252 -3.22 12.48 57.46
CA TYR A 252 -2.43 11.86 58.51
C TYR A 252 -2.17 10.39 58.16
N ALA A 253 -0.91 9.98 58.14
CA ALA A 253 -0.56 8.57 58.17
C ALA A 253 -0.80 8.07 59.61
N VAL A 254 -1.60 7.01 59.74
CA VAL A 254 -2.04 6.48 61.04
C VAL A 254 -1.72 5.01 61.18
N SER A 255 -1.56 4.53 62.42
CA SER A 255 -1.39 3.11 62.73
C SER A 255 -2.50 2.60 63.66
N GLY A 256 -3.25 1.58 63.24
CA GLY A 256 -4.42 1.03 63.97
C GLY A 256 -5.73 1.81 63.75
N ASP A 257 -6.78 1.48 64.52
CA ASP A 257 -8.16 1.96 64.30
C ASP A 257 -8.49 3.33 64.92
N GLY A 258 -7.61 3.86 65.76
CA GLY A 258 -7.76 5.15 66.42
C GLY A 258 -8.55 5.09 67.74
N PRO A 259 -8.66 6.22 68.46
CA PRO A 259 -8.07 7.52 68.13
C PRO A 259 -6.53 7.51 68.20
N TRP A 260 -5.87 8.46 67.54
CA TRP A 260 -4.41 8.45 67.38
C TRP A 260 -3.75 9.66 68.02
N GLN A 261 -2.60 9.50 68.66
CA GLN A 261 -1.78 10.61 69.14
C GLN A 261 -1.01 11.24 67.97
N VAL A 262 -1.24 12.53 67.70
CA VAL A 262 -0.51 13.24 66.64
C VAL A 262 0.90 13.56 67.11
N ARG A 263 1.88 13.07 66.35
CA ARG A 263 3.29 13.43 66.52
C ARG A 263 3.60 14.77 65.88
N ARG A 264 4.71 15.39 66.32
CA ARG A 264 5.13 16.73 65.89
C ARG A 264 5.86 16.75 64.56
N ASP A 265 6.38 15.62 64.10
CA ASP A 265 7.02 15.52 62.79
C ASP A 265 5.98 15.56 61.66
N ILE A 266 6.43 15.90 60.45
CA ILE A 266 5.57 16.07 59.27
C ILE A 266 6.27 15.41 58.09
N GLY A 267 5.56 14.53 57.37
CA GLY A 267 6.00 13.97 56.10
C GLY A 267 5.64 14.88 54.93
N PHE A 268 6.62 15.24 54.11
CA PHE A 268 6.42 15.99 52.86
C PHE A 268 7.16 15.35 51.70
N ALA A 269 6.67 15.55 50.47
CA ALA A 269 7.29 15.00 49.26
C ALA A 269 8.73 15.51 49.08
N GLY A 270 9.66 14.60 48.79
CA GLY A 270 11.09 14.91 48.69
C GLY A 270 11.80 15.13 50.03
N GLY A 271 11.07 15.11 51.16
CA GLY A 271 11.63 15.20 52.51
C GLY A 271 12.16 13.86 53.04
N GLN A 272 12.79 13.92 54.21
CA GLN A 272 13.17 12.71 54.93
C GLN A 272 11.89 12.00 55.42
N ARG A 273 11.83 10.68 55.20
CA ARG A 273 10.73 9.84 55.69
C ARG A 273 10.59 10.01 57.21
N PRO A 274 9.38 10.25 57.76
CA PRO A 274 9.21 10.29 59.20
C PRO A 274 9.51 8.93 59.83
N VAL A 275 9.92 8.94 61.11
CA VAL A 275 10.21 7.70 61.85
C VAL A 275 8.93 6.87 61.97
N GLY A 276 9.03 5.54 61.89
CA GLY A 276 7.91 4.60 61.96
C GLY A 276 6.89 4.88 63.07
N LEU A 277 5.65 4.48 62.83
CA LEU A 277 4.51 4.66 63.72
C LEU A 277 4.26 3.40 64.55
N LEU A 278 4.01 3.60 65.84
CA LEU A 278 3.42 2.58 66.72
C LEU A 278 1.89 2.63 66.62
N THR A 279 1.22 1.52 66.94
CA THR A 279 -0.25 1.48 66.99
C THR A 279 -0.80 2.56 67.93
N GLY A 280 -1.75 3.35 67.44
CA GLY A 280 -2.28 4.51 68.14
C GLY A 280 -1.53 5.82 67.86
N GLU A 281 -0.54 5.85 66.98
CA GLU A 281 0.14 7.08 66.55
C GLU A 281 -0.33 7.57 65.17
N ALA A 282 -0.21 8.88 64.96
CA ALA A 282 -0.44 9.55 63.70
C ALA A 282 0.67 10.57 63.41
N VAL A 283 1.02 10.75 62.14
CA VAL A 283 1.89 11.83 61.68
C VAL A 283 1.21 12.59 60.55
N ARG A 284 1.33 13.92 60.54
CA ARG A 284 0.85 14.74 59.43
C ARG A 284 1.64 14.37 58.18
N ILE A 285 0.95 14.14 57.07
CA ILE A 285 1.57 13.73 55.82
C ILE A 285 0.95 14.45 54.63
N ALA A 286 1.80 14.92 53.73
CA ALA A 286 1.40 15.51 52.45
C ALA A 286 1.39 14.45 51.33
N THR A 287 0.65 14.74 50.28
CA THR A 287 0.58 13.95 49.04
C THR A 287 1.98 13.72 48.46
N GLY A 288 2.28 12.49 48.07
CA GLY A 288 3.57 12.07 47.54
C GLY A 288 4.69 11.89 48.58
N ALA A 289 4.45 12.17 49.86
CA ALA A 289 5.42 11.90 50.92
C ALA A 289 5.51 10.40 51.24
N HIS A 290 6.69 9.94 51.61
CA HIS A 290 6.90 8.55 52.03
C HIS A 290 6.17 8.29 53.35
N VAL A 291 5.28 7.28 53.37
CA VAL A 291 4.57 6.92 54.60
C VAL A 291 5.54 6.25 55.59
N PRO A 292 5.46 6.52 56.90
CA PRO A 292 6.30 5.84 57.90
C PRO A 292 6.07 4.32 57.92
N ASP A 293 7.06 3.57 58.40
CA ASP A 293 6.86 2.15 58.68
C ASP A 293 5.75 1.96 59.73
N GLY A 294 4.94 0.91 59.62
CA GLY A 294 3.82 0.68 60.53
C GLY A 294 2.55 1.49 60.21
N THR A 295 2.55 2.31 59.16
CA THR A 295 1.33 2.98 58.65
C THR A 295 0.32 1.94 58.19
N THR A 296 -0.89 1.99 58.76
CA THR A 296 -2.02 1.15 58.36
C THR A 296 -2.79 1.79 57.20
N THR A 297 -3.03 3.10 57.27
CA THR A 297 -3.71 3.88 56.22
C THR A 297 -3.34 5.37 56.34
N VAL A 298 -3.72 6.16 55.34
CA VAL A 298 -3.77 7.63 55.41
C VAL A 298 -5.22 8.07 55.56
N VAL A 299 -5.49 8.96 56.51
CA VAL A 299 -6.80 9.61 56.68
C VAL A 299 -6.72 11.06 56.27
N ARG A 300 -7.55 11.47 55.32
CA ARG A 300 -7.53 12.83 54.77
C ARG A 300 -7.95 13.89 55.78
N ASP A 301 -7.48 15.11 55.57
CA ASP A 301 -7.77 16.25 56.44
C ASP A 301 -9.26 16.51 56.65
N GLU A 302 -10.05 16.39 55.59
CA GLU A 302 -11.50 16.60 55.64
C GLU A 302 -12.25 15.54 56.48
N PHE A 303 -11.58 14.46 56.87
CA PHE A 303 -12.17 13.32 57.57
C PHE A 303 -11.70 13.15 59.01
N VAL A 304 -10.96 14.12 59.54
CA VAL A 304 -10.41 14.07 60.88
C VAL A 304 -10.63 15.37 61.65
N ARG A 305 -10.64 15.27 62.98
CA ARG A 305 -10.48 16.42 63.88
C ARG A 305 -9.36 16.13 64.87
N VAL A 306 -8.55 17.13 65.18
CA VAL A 306 -7.57 17.08 66.27
C VAL A 306 -8.18 17.85 67.45
N ASP A 307 -8.24 17.23 68.62
CA ASP A 307 -8.69 17.91 69.84
C ASP A 307 -7.58 18.74 70.50
N GLU A 308 -7.93 19.47 71.57
CA GLU A 308 -6.99 20.33 72.31
C GLU A 308 -5.81 19.57 72.93
N SER A 309 -5.95 18.25 73.13
CA SER A 309 -4.88 17.38 73.66
C SER A 309 -3.94 16.85 72.58
N GLY A 310 -4.20 17.17 71.30
CA GLY A 310 -3.43 16.70 70.16
C GLY A 310 -3.78 15.28 69.71
N VAL A 311 -4.95 14.78 70.10
CA VAL A 311 -5.45 13.46 69.68
C VAL A 311 -6.31 13.62 68.42
N LEU A 312 -6.00 12.83 67.40
CA LEU A 312 -6.68 12.75 66.11
C LEU A 312 -7.86 11.77 66.19
N HIS A 313 -9.04 12.23 65.80
CA HIS A 313 -10.26 11.42 65.70
C HIS A 313 -10.76 11.43 64.27
N ARG A 314 -11.07 10.25 63.73
CA ARG A 314 -11.83 10.14 62.47
C ARG A 314 -13.26 10.64 62.69
N LEU A 315 -13.81 11.36 61.72
CA LEU A 315 -15.21 11.79 61.75
C LEU A 315 -16.16 10.58 61.60
N PRO A 316 -17.33 10.56 62.26
CA PRO A 316 -18.22 9.38 62.27
C PRO A 316 -18.64 8.86 60.89
N ASP A 317 -18.89 9.76 59.94
CA ASP A 317 -19.35 9.42 58.59
C ASP A 317 -18.22 9.39 57.55
N ALA A 318 -16.96 9.44 57.99
CA ALA A 318 -15.82 9.42 57.08
C ALA A 318 -15.62 8.03 56.45
N PRO A 319 -15.36 7.95 55.13
CA PRO A 319 -15.10 6.67 54.48
C PRO A 319 -13.80 6.03 55.00
N VAL A 320 -13.82 4.71 55.19
CA VAL A 320 -12.63 3.92 55.47
C VAL A 320 -12.05 3.42 54.16
N ARG A 321 -10.94 4.03 53.73
CA ARG A 321 -10.16 3.64 52.56
C ARG A 321 -8.67 3.66 52.87
N ASP A 322 -7.89 2.91 52.11
CA ASP A 322 -6.44 3.05 52.09
C ASP A 322 -6.06 4.11 51.06
N ASP A 323 -5.64 5.29 51.52
CA ASP A 323 -5.08 6.36 50.68
C ASP A 323 -3.53 6.26 50.61
N VAL A 324 -2.95 5.08 50.87
CA VAL A 324 -1.53 4.79 50.61
C VAL A 324 -1.37 4.18 49.21
N ARG A 325 -0.54 4.81 48.36
CA ARG A 325 -0.07 4.20 47.13
C ARG A 325 1.12 3.30 47.42
N ARG A 326 1.00 2.01 47.16
CA ARG A 326 2.02 1.02 47.54
C ARG A 326 3.16 1.02 46.55
N ARG A 327 4.37 0.69 47.01
CA ARG A 327 5.53 0.51 46.14
C ARG A 327 5.19 -0.47 45.03
N GLY A 328 5.40 -0.04 43.79
CA GLY A 328 5.18 -0.86 42.60
C GLY A 328 3.72 -1.12 42.25
N GLU A 329 2.78 -0.32 42.78
CA GLU A 329 1.37 -0.34 42.41
C GLU A 329 1.14 -0.13 40.90
N ASP A 330 1.94 0.74 40.26
CA ASP A 330 1.90 0.92 38.80
C ASP A 330 2.73 -0.17 38.10
N TRP A 331 3.98 -0.38 38.53
CA TRP A 331 4.85 -1.44 38.01
C TRP A 331 6.02 -1.80 38.93
N LEU A 332 6.57 -3.00 38.75
CA LEU A 332 7.78 -3.48 39.41
C LEU A 332 8.97 -3.51 38.43
N PRO A 333 10.21 -3.62 38.93
CA PRO A 333 11.37 -3.82 38.05
C PRO A 333 11.18 -5.05 37.15
N GLY A 334 11.52 -4.91 35.88
CA GLY A 334 11.36 -5.96 34.86
C GLY A 334 9.99 -5.97 34.17
N THR A 335 9.01 -5.19 34.62
CA THR A 335 7.73 -5.02 33.91
C THR A 335 7.98 -4.36 32.55
N GLU A 336 7.37 -4.90 31.49
CA GLU A 336 7.37 -4.27 30.17
C GLU A 336 6.51 -3.00 30.18
N ILE A 337 7.14 -1.85 29.97
CA ILE A 337 6.49 -0.54 29.88
C ILE A 337 5.98 -0.29 28.46
N ALA A 338 6.74 -0.74 27.45
CA ALA A 338 6.38 -0.60 26.05
C ALA A 338 7.05 -1.70 25.21
N PRO A 339 6.35 -2.29 24.23
CA PRO A 339 6.93 -3.31 23.36
C PRO A 339 7.92 -2.71 22.36
N ALA A 340 8.70 -3.60 21.71
CA ALA A 340 9.46 -3.25 20.52
C ALA A 340 8.53 -2.66 19.42
N GLY A 341 9.04 -1.71 18.64
CA GLY A 341 8.27 -0.97 17.65
C GLY A 341 7.49 0.23 18.23
N THR A 342 7.47 0.43 19.55
CA THR A 342 6.85 1.64 20.11
C THR A 342 7.61 2.91 19.66
N PRO A 343 6.93 3.90 19.06
CA PRO A 343 7.57 5.15 18.67
C PRO A 343 8.08 5.96 19.87
N VAL A 344 9.23 6.60 19.71
CA VAL A 344 9.82 7.48 20.72
C VAL A 344 9.20 8.88 20.61
N HIS A 345 8.05 9.05 21.27
CA HIS A 345 7.37 10.34 21.46
C HIS A 345 7.37 10.77 22.94
N ALA A 346 6.69 11.87 23.26
CA ALA A 346 6.68 12.46 24.61
C ALA A 346 6.22 11.49 25.70
N ALA A 347 5.15 10.72 25.46
CA ALA A 347 4.65 9.73 26.41
C ALA A 347 5.68 8.63 26.73
N LEU A 348 6.35 8.04 25.73
CA LEU A 348 7.39 7.04 25.98
C LEU A 348 8.58 7.63 26.75
N VAL A 349 9.02 8.85 26.41
CA VAL A 349 10.11 9.53 27.12
C VAL A 349 9.75 9.76 28.59
N SER A 350 8.49 10.15 28.87
CA SER A 350 7.96 10.31 30.24
C SER A 350 7.94 8.96 30.99
N ALA A 351 7.34 7.93 30.37
CA ALA A 351 7.25 6.60 30.96
C ALA A 351 8.62 6.01 31.25
N ALA A 352 9.58 6.15 30.32
CA ALA A 352 10.96 5.72 30.51
C ALA A 352 11.65 6.44 31.67
N ALA A 353 11.41 7.75 31.83
CA ALA A 353 11.94 8.50 32.96
C ALA A 353 11.37 8.00 34.30
N SER A 354 10.04 7.79 34.38
CA SER A 354 9.38 7.24 35.56
C SER A 354 9.82 5.80 35.88
N ALA A 355 10.15 5.03 34.85
CA ALA A 355 10.66 3.67 34.96
C ALA A 355 12.18 3.60 35.14
N GLU A 356 12.85 4.76 35.26
CA GLU A 356 14.30 4.91 35.47
C GLU A 356 15.19 4.34 34.36
N VAL A 357 14.67 4.32 33.15
CA VAL A 357 15.39 3.88 31.95
C VAL A 357 15.88 5.10 31.17
N ARG A 358 17.20 5.27 31.09
CA ARG A 358 17.82 6.41 30.39
C ARG A 358 18.15 6.12 28.94
N THR A 359 18.48 4.86 28.64
CA THR A 359 18.95 4.41 27.34
C THR A 359 18.14 3.20 26.87
N ALA A 360 17.86 3.14 25.58
CA ALA A 360 17.23 1.98 24.95
C ALA A 360 17.90 1.68 23.62
N LEU A 361 17.78 0.44 23.17
CA LEU A 361 18.08 0.09 21.79
C LEU A 361 16.95 0.62 20.90
N VAL A 362 17.29 1.42 19.89
CA VAL A 362 16.32 2.08 19.01
C VAL A 362 16.73 1.96 17.53
N ARG A 363 15.76 2.04 16.63
CA ARG A 363 15.97 2.21 15.18
C ARG A 363 15.56 3.62 14.79
N GLY A 364 16.48 4.36 14.15
CA GLY A 364 16.27 5.75 13.74
C GLY A 364 16.78 6.80 14.74
N PRO A 365 16.32 8.06 14.65
CA PRO A 365 15.36 8.56 13.66
C PRO A 365 15.88 8.41 12.23
N VAL A 366 14.97 8.37 11.26
CA VAL A 366 15.34 8.34 9.83
C VAL A 366 16.04 9.64 9.48
N ARG A 367 17.21 9.57 8.85
CA ARG A 367 17.96 10.75 8.38
C ARG A 367 17.75 10.94 6.89
N ALA A 368 17.26 12.11 6.50
CA ALA A 368 16.95 12.44 5.12
C ALA A 368 17.87 13.49 4.51
N ARG A 369 18.29 13.27 3.27
CA ARG A 369 18.87 14.29 2.38
C ARG A 369 17.83 14.71 1.35
N ILE A 370 17.68 16.02 1.15
CA ILE A 370 16.74 16.58 0.18
C ILE A 370 17.51 17.02 -1.07
N VAL A 371 17.05 16.59 -2.23
CA VAL A 371 17.62 16.92 -3.53
C VAL A 371 16.55 17.61 -4.38
N MET A 372 16.77 18.88 -4.69
CA MET A 372 15.89 19.64 -5.59
C MET A 372 16.48 19.60 -6.99
N THR A 373 15.70 19.20 -8.00
CA THR A 373 16.15 19.16 -9.41
C THR A 373 15.50 20.27 -10.23
N GLY A 374 16.08 20.56 -11.39
CA GLY A 374 15.55 21.50 -12.38
C GLY A 374 16.25 22.85 -12.31
N ASP A 375 17.04 23.18 -13.33
CA ASP A 375 17.82 24.42 -13.42
C ASP A 375 16.92 25.68 -13.47
N GLU A 376 15.63 25.52 -13.75
CA GLU A 376 14.62 26.58 -13.65
C GLU A 376 14.29 26.94 -12.19
N ILE A 377 14.59 26.08 -11.22
CA ILE A 377 14.23 26.27 -9.82
C ILE A 377 15.26 27.16 -9.13
N ARG A 378 14.84 28.35 -8.70
CA ARG A 378 15.69 29.30 -7.98
C ARG A 378 15.30 29.39 -6.50
N SER A 379 16.26 29.11 -5.61
CA SER A 379 16.08 29.24 -4.17
C SER A 379 16.12 30.69 -3.69
N GLU A 380 17.14 31.47 -4.08
CA GLU A 380 17.40 32.81 -3.53
C GLU A 380 17.59 33.89 -4.61
N GLY A 381 17.42 35.17 -4.24
CA GLY A 381 17.60 36.30 -5.15
C GLY A 381 16.53 36.46 -6.24
N PRO A 382 16.62 37.46 -7.12
CA PRO A 382 15.60 37.74 -8.13
C PRO A 382 15.48 36.61 -9.17
N LEU A 383 14.26 36.35 -9.65
CA LEU A 383 14.04 35.40 -10.75
C LEU A 383 14.55 35.99 -12.07
N HIS A 384 15.19 35.16 -12.89
CA HIS A 384 15.48 35.47 -14.29
C HIS A 384 14.39 34.89 -15.20
N ALA A 385 14.41 35.28 -16.48
CA ALA A 385 13.52 34.70 -17.48
C ALA A 385 13.66 33.18 -17.53
N GLY A 386 12.52 32.47 -17.52
CA GLY A 386 12.47 31.00 -17.52
C GLY A 386 12.64 30.35 -16.15
N GLN A 387 12.88 31.12 -15.07
CA GLN A 387 13.01 30.58 -13.72
C GLN A 387 11.72 30.70 -12.90
N THR A 388 11.52 29.76 -11.98
CA THR A 388 10.47 29.78 -10.96
C THR A 388 11.07 29.72 -9.56
N ARG A 389 10.30 30.15 -8.56
CA ARG A 389 10.74 30.15 -7.16
C ARG A 389 10.64 28.75 -6.58
N ASP A 390 11.69 28.33 -5.86
CA ASP A 390 11.60 27.17 -4.98
C ASP A 390 10.55 27.43 -3.86
N SER A 391 9.41 26.77 -3.99
CA SER A 391 8.28 26.86 -3.06
C SER A 391 8.07 25.59 -2.22
N ILE A 392 8.93 24.59 -2.41
CA ILE A 392 8.82 23.27 -1.77
C ILE A 392 10.02 23.06 -0.84
N GLY A 393 11.23 23.29 -1.36
CA GLY A 393 12.49 23.08 -0.64
C GLY A 393 12.52 23.69 0.76
N PRO A 394 12.09 24.96 0.95
CA PRO A 394 12.07 25.61 2.27
C PRO A 394 11.22 24.91 3.33
N ILE A 395 10.13 24.24 2.95
CA ILE A 395 9.17 23.66 3.92
C ILE A 395 9.33 22.15 4.12
N LEU A 396 10.05 21.46 3.24
CA LEU A 396 10.24 20.01 3.34
C LEU A 396 10.86 19.55 4.67
N PRO A 397 11.85 20.24 5.25
CA PRO A 397 12.40 19.83 6.55
C PRO A 397 11.34 19.79 7.65
N ASP A 398 10.41 20.74 7.68
CA ASP A 398 9.36 20.81 8.69
C ASP A 398 8.32 19.69 8.50
N LEU A 399 7.93 19.43 7.24
CA LEU A 399 7.03 18.31 6.90
C LEU A 399 7.64 16.95 7.23
N LEU A 400 8.95 16.79 7.01
CA LEU A 400 9.70 15.58 7.36
C LEU A 400 9.81 15.43 8.89
N ALA A 401 10.13 16.52 9.59
CA ALA A 401 10.21 16.53 11.05
C ALA A 401 8.86 16.18 11.72
N TRP A 402 7.75 16.61 11.13
CA TRP A 402 6.40 16.21 11.55
C TRP A 402 6.19 14.69 11.54
N HIS A 403 6.83 13.98 10.62
CA HIS A 403 6.84 12.51 10.55
C HIS A 403 8.03 11.86 11.27
N GLY A 404 8.77 12.60 12.09
CA GLY A 404 9.91 12.08 12.86
C GLY A 404 11.19 11.87 12.06
N VAL A 405 11.30 12.45 10.87
CA VAL A 405 12.49 12.37 10.00
C VAL A 405 13.40 13.58 10.27
N GLN A 406 14.70 13.34 10.40
CA GLN A 406 15.72 14.38 10.55
C GLN A 406 16.34 14.75 9.21
N THR A 407 16.17 15.99 8.76
CA THR A 407 16.86 16.48 7.55
C THR A 407 18.32 16.79 7.85
N GLN A 408 19.25 16.18 7.10
CA GLN A 408 20.69 16.44 7.20
C GLN A 408 21.10 17.68 6.41
N ASP A 409 20.72 17.71 5.14
CA ASP A 409 21.06 18.80 4.23
C ASP A 409 20.03 18.90 3.10
N ARG A 410 20.13 20.00 2.34
CA ARG A 410 19.39 20.24 1.12
C ARG A 410 20.35 20.66 0.04
N VAL A 411 20.31 19.95 -1.08
CA VAL A 411 21.18 20.21 -2.23
C VAL A 411 20.35 20.46 -3.48
N HIS A 412 20.89 21.27 -4.38
CA HIS A 412 20.32 21.48 -5.70
C HIS A 412 21.11 20.67 -6.71
N LEU A 413 20.43 19.78 -7.43
CA LEU A 413 21.02 18.96 -8.47
C LEU A 413 20.84 19.66 -9.81
N ARG A 414 21.96 20.11 -10.37
CA ARG A 414 21.99 20.69 -11.72
C ARG A 414 21.84 19.61 -12.77
N ASP A 415 21.30 19.97 -13.92
CA ASP A 415 21.17 19.05 -15.04
C ASP A 415 22.55 18.68 -15.60
N ALA A 416 22.95 17.42 -15.39
CA ALA A 416 24.13 16.81 -15.99
C ALA A 416 23.90 15.32 -16.26
N ALA A 417 24.61 14.76 -17.24
CA ALA A 417 24.35 13.41 -17.76
C ALA A 417 24.43 12.29 -16.71
N ASN A 418 25.22 12.49 -15.66
CA ASN A 418 25.48 11.53 -14.57
C ASN A 418 25.06 12.06 -13.18
N ALA A 419 24.34 13.18 -13.12
CA ALA A 419 24.04 13.87 -11.87
C ALA A 419 23.31 12.97 -10.85
N PHE A 420 22.31 12.20 -11.32
CA PHE A 420 21.61 11.24 -10.47
C PHE A 420 22.51 10.10 -10.01
N ASP A 421 23.44 9.61 -10.84
CA ASP A 421 24.35 8.53 -10.44
C ASP A 421 25.25 8.97 -9.27
N GLU A 422 25.75 10.21 -9.31
CA GLU A 422 26.56 10.79 -8.23
C GLU A 422 25.78 10.93 -6.93
N VAL A 423 24.54 11.43 -7.02
CA VAL A 423 23.64 11.56 -5.85
C VAL A 423 23.33 10.19 -5.24
N LEU A 424 23.02 9.19 -6.07
CA LEU A 424 22.72 7.84 -5.59
C LEU A 424 23.95 7.15 -4.99
N ALA A 425 25.15 7.41 -5.53
CA ALA A 425 26.40 6.90 -4.98
C ALA A 425 26.74 7.51 -3.61
N ALA A 426 26.42 8.80 -3.41
CA ALA A 426 26.64 9.51 -2.15
C ALA A 426 25.54 9.28 -1.09
N ALA A 427 24.54 8.44 -1.38
CA ALA A 427 23.41 8.17 -0.49
C ALA A 427 23.74 7.25 0.69
N SER A 428 24.98 6.75 0.83
CA SER A 428 25.43 5.96 1.98
C SER A 428 25.34 6.69 3.32
N ASP A 429 25.24 8.01 3.28
CA ASP A 429 25.38 8.88 4.45
C ASP A 429 24.01 9.23 5.07
N CYS A 430 22.94 8.84 4.39
CA CYS A 430 21.54 9.08 4.76
C CYS A 430 20.73 7.79 4.68
N ASP A 431 19.59 7.78 5.36
CA ASP A 431 18.66 6.66 5.38
C ASP A 431 17.56 6.83 4.30
N LEU A 432 17.23 8.09 3.98
CA LEU A 432 16.23 8.50 3.00
C LEU A 432 16.77 9.61 2.09
N LEU A 433 16.61 9.45 0.78
CA LEU A 433 16.90 10.46 -0.22
C LEU A 433 15.59 10.96 -0.82
N VAL A 434 15.21 12.19 -0.52
CA VAL A 434 14.00 12.82 -1.06
C VAL A 434 14.38 13.66 -2.27
N ILE A 435 14.01 13.20 -3.46
CA ILE A 435 14.31 13.89 -4.72
C ILE A 435 13.04 14.54 -5.25
N VAL A 436 13.02 15.86 -5.40
CA VAL A 436 11.86 16.61 -5.92
C VAL A 436 12.14 17.12 -7.33
N GLY A 437 11.22 16.87 -8.26
CA GLY A 437 11.33 17.33 -9.65
C GLY A 437 11.73 16.24 -10.64
N ALA A 438 12.22 15.11 -10.16
CA ALA A 438 12.71 14.00 -10.98
C ALA A 438 11.60 13.04 -11.46
N THR A 439 10.41 13.53 -11.79
CA THR A 439 9.29 12.68 -12.25
C THR A 439 8.52 13.24 -13.47
N GLY A 440 9.02 14.31 -14.11
CA GLY A 440 8.56 14.81 -15.42
C GLY A 440 9.33 14.19 -16.60
N GLY A 441 8.85 14.35 -17.84
CA GLY A 441 9.23 13.55 -19.03
C GLY A 441 10.69 13.56 -19.52
N GLY A 442 11.64 14.13 -18.77
CA GLY A 442 13.08 13.99 -19.02
C GLY A 442 13.83 13.54 -17.77
N ALA A 443 13.69 14.29 -16.67
CA ALA A 443 14.34 13.97 -15.39
C ALA A 443 13.83 12.64 -14.78
N ALA A 444 12.58 12.26 -15.01
CA ALA A 444 12.04 10.97 -14.57
C ALA A 444 12.76 9.79 -15.18
N ASP A 445 13.05 9.88 -16.47
CA ASP A 445 13.67 8.79 -17.20
C ASP A 445 15.15 8.71 -16.86
N GLN A 446 15.79 9.85 -16.60
CA GLN A 446 17.15 9.89 -16.06
C GLN A 446 17.23 9.26 -14.66
N LEU A 447 16.32 9.60 -13.74
CA LEU A 447 16.29 8.98 -12.40
C LEU A 447 16.03 7.48 -12.50
N ARG A 448 15.07 7.03 -13.32
CA ARG A 448 14.81 5.59 -13.52
C ARG A 448 16.00 4.86 -14.11
N ALA A 449 16.68 5.46 -15.10
CA ALA A 449 17.88 4.89 -15.69
C ALA A 449 19.02 4.80 -14.66
N ALA A 450 19.21 5.84 -13.83
CA ALA A 450 20.20 5.84 -12.76
C ALA A 450 19.90 4.78 -11.69
N LEU A 451 18.64 4.63 -11.28
CA LEU A 451 18.20 3.54 -10.39
C LEU A 451 18.48 2.15 -10.99
N GLY A 452 18.24 1.98 -12.30
CA GLY A 452 18.57 0.77 -13.03
C GLY A 452 20.08 0.46 -13.04
N ARG A 453 20.92 1.47 -13.33
CA ARG A 453 22.39 1.34 -13.27
C ARG A 453 22.90 1.02 -11.87
N ALA A 454 22.30 1.64 -10.84
CA ALA A 454 22.59 1.35 -9.44
C ALA A 454 22.12 -0.06 -9.01
N ARG A 455 21.31 -0.74 -9.85
CA ARG A 455 20.58 -1.99 -9.53
C ARG A 455 19.78 -1.84 -8.23
N ALA A 456 19.09 -0.71 -8.09
CA ALA A 456 18.19 -0.44 -6.98
C ALA A 456 16.94 -1.34 -7.08
N GLY A 457 16.44 -1.84 -5.94
CA GLY A 457 15.16 -2.52 -5.89
C GLY A 457 14.03 -1.50 -5.99
N VAL A 458 13.35 -1.44 -7.13
CA VAL A 458 12.19 -0.53 -7.31
C VAL A 458 10.99 -1.09 -6.56
N LEU A 459 10.53 -0.37 -5.54
CA LEU A 459 9.43 -0.76 -4.65
C LEU A 459 8.10 -0.21 -5.15
N VAL A 460 8.10 1.05 -5.60
CA VAL A 460 6.94 1.74 -6.17
C VAL A 460 7.41 2.42 -7.44
N ARG A 461 6.95 1.99 -8.60
CA ARG A 461 7.39 2.59 -9.87
C ARG A 461 6.53 3.79 -10.29
N ARG A 462 5.24 3.72 -9.96
CA ARG A 462 4.21 4.72 -10.27
C ARG A 462 3.01 4.52 -9.34
N LEU A 463 2.33 5.61 -8.97
CA LEU A 463 1.08 5.57 -8.20
C LEU A 463 -0.16 5.75 -9.09
N ARG A 464 -1.25 5.05 -8.77
CA ARG A 464 -2.59 5.22 -9.33
C ARG A 464 -3.34 6.32 -8.58
N LEU A 465 -2.77 7.53 -8.60
CA LEU A 465 -3.16 8.64 -7.76
C LEU A 465 -3.12 9.97 -8.53
N ARG A 466 -4.05 10.89 -8.23
CA ARG A 466 -4.02 12.27 -8.73
C ARG A 466 -4.20 13.31 -7.60
N PRO A 467 -3.31 14.31 -7.50
CA PRO A 467 -2.01 14.41 -8.14
C PRO A 467 -1.01 13.45 -7.48
N GLY A 468 0.20 13.30 -8.06
CA GLY A 468 1.24 12.44 -7.46
C GLY A 468 1.48 11.11 -8.15
N GLY A 469 0.77 10.82 -9.25
CA GLY A 469 0.88 9.54 -9.93
C GLY A 469 2.29 9.19 -10.38
N SER A 470 3.19 10.15 -10.61
CA SER A 470 4.55 9.92 -11.09
C SER A 470 5.59 9.62 -10.00
N THR A 471 5.18 9.55 -8.73
CA THR A 471 6.05 9.20 -7.59
C THR A 471 6.70 7.83 -7.77
N VAL A 472 7.99 7.75 -7.42
CA VAL A 472 8.79 6.53 -7.45
C VAL A 472 9.43 6.30 -6.08
N VAL A 473 9.51 5.05 -5.64
CA VAL A 473 10.24 4.62 -4.45
C VAL A 473 11.13 3.43 -4.80
N ALA A 474 12.39 3.49 -4.40
CA ALA A 474 13.35 2.41 -4.60
C ALA A 474 14.30 2.28 -3.40
N GLN A 475 14.85 1.10 -3.16
CA GLN A 475 15.89 0.87 -2.16
C GLN A 475 17.23 0.57 -2.84
N LEU A 476 18.26 1.33 -2.48
CA LEU A 476 19.63 1.12 -2.94
C LEU A 476 20.26 -0.09 -2.24
N ARG A 477 21.35 -0.63 -2.81
CA ARG A 477 22.11 -1.72 -2.18
C ARG A 477 22.71 -1.35 -0.82
N SER A 478 22.92 -0.05 -0.56
CA SER A 478 23.35 0.46 0.74
C SER A 478 22.25 0.38 1.82
N GLY A 479 21.00 0.13 1.44
CA GLY A 479 19.82 0.18 2.30
C GLY A 479 19.08 1.53 2.25
N ALA A 480 19.72 2.60 1.78
CA ALA A 480 19.09 3.91 1.66
C ALA A 480 17.89 3.87 0.69
N VAL A 481 16.78 4.50 1.10
CA VAL A 481 15.56 4.57 0.29
C VAL A 481 15.53 5.86 -0.51
N VAL A 482 15.20 5.78 -1.78
CA VAL A 482 14.98 6.94 -2.66
C VAL A 482 13.48 7.17 -2.79
N LEU A 483 13.01 8.35 -2.40
CA LEU A 483 11.64 8.84 -2.62
C LEU A 483 11.69 9.95 -3.69
N GLY A 484 11.34 9.59 -4.92
CA GLY A 484 11.22 10.53 -6.03
C GLY A 484 9.83 11.13 -6.10
N LEU A 485 9.72 12.43 -5.81
CA LEU A 485 8.49 13.21 -5.77
C LEU A 485 8.32 14.08 -7.03
N PRO A 486 7.07 14.38 -7.44
CA PRO A 486 6.80 15.31 -8.52
C PRO A 486 7.35 16.70 -8.29
N GLY A 487 7.74 17.41 -9.37
CA GLY A 487 8.14 18.81 -9.29
C GLY A 487 6.99 19.78 -9.02
N ASN A 488 5.74 19.31 -9.19
CA ASN A 488 4.57 20.10 -8.88
C ASN A 488 4.40 20.23 -7.34
N PRO A 489 4.31 21.46 -6.79
CA PRO A 489 4.34 21.66 -5.34
C PRO A 489 3.30 20.91 -4.53
N PHE A 490 2.02 21.01 -4.92
CA PHE A 490 0.97 20.31 -4.19
C PHE A 490 1.10 18.79 -4.33
N ALA A 491 1.46 18.29 -5.51
CA ALA A 491 1.67 16.86 -5.73
C ALA A 491 2.82 16.31 -4.87
N ALA A 492 3.92 17.05 -4.76
CA ALA A 492 5.08 16.68 -3.95
C ALA A 492 4.68 16.57 -2.47
N VAL A 493 4.04 17.60 -1.93
CA VAL A 493 3.64 17.64 -0.52
C VAL A 493 2.57 16.59 -0.21
N ALA A 494 1.54 16.47 -1.05
CA ALA A 494 0.49 15.48 -0.85
C ALA A 494 1.03 14.05 -0.83
N THR A 495 1.93 13.70 -1.76
CA THR A 495 2.53 12.36 -1.81
C THR A 495 3.55 12.12 -0.71
N LEU A 496 4.32 13.14 -0.33
CA LEU A 496 5.21 13.07 0.83
C LEU A 496 4.42 12.74 2.10
N LEU A 497 3.39 13.51 2.41
CA LEU A 497 2.56 13.31 3.61
C LEU A 497 1.85 11.94 3.58
N ALA A 498 1.41 11.50 2.40
CA ALA A 498 0.74 10.22 2.25
C ALA A 498 1.68 9.00 2.43
N LEU A 499 2.94 9.09 2.01
CA LEU A 499 3.87 7.94 2.02
C LEU A 499 4.86 7.93 3.19
N SER A 500 5.25 9.10 3.71
CA SER A 500 6.30 9.20 4.75
C SER A 500 5.99 8.39 6.01
N PRO A 501 4.76 8.34 6.55
CA PRO A 501 4.46 7.50 7.70
C PRO A 501 4.75 6.01 7.47
N ALA A 502 4.39 5.50 6.28
CA ALA A 502 4.64 4.11 5.92
C ALA A 502 6.13 3.82 5.73
N LEU A 503 6.88 4.76 5.13
CA LEU A 503 8.34 4.68 5.00
C LEU A 503 9.04 4.68 6.36
N VAL A 504 8.68 5.61 7.25
CA VAL A 504 9.24 5.71 8.59
C VAL A 504 8.94 4.45 9.40
N SER A 505 7.70 3.95 9.33
CA SER A 505 7.31 2.68 9.96
C SER A 505 8.13 1.50 9.44
N GLY A 506 8.28 1.36 8.12
CA GLY A 506 9.11 0.31 7.53
C GLY A 506 10.59 0.39 7.92
N LEU A 507 11.18 1.59 7.90
CA LEU A 507 12.59 1.80 8.24
C LEU A 507 12.88 1.63 9.73
N THR A 508 11.99 2.07 10.60
CA THR A 508 12.21 2.03 12.07
C THR A 508 11.61 0.79 12.73
N GLY A 509 10.71 0.08 12.05
CA GLY A 509 9.87 -0.96 12.66
C GLY A 509 8.79 -0.39 13.58
N ALA A 510 8.50 0.91 13.51
CA ALA A 510 7.47 1.53 14.33
C ALA A 510 6.09 0.92 14.06
N THR A 511 5.34 0.63 15.12
CA THR A 511 3.93 0.25 15.01
C THR A 511 3.13 1.42 14.43
N HIS A 512 2.36 1.13 13.39
CA HIS A 512 1.65 2.11 12.58
C HIS A 512 0.56 2.85 13.38
N GLU A 513 0.49 4.17 13.21
CA GLU A 513 -0.59 4.99 13.79
C GLU A 513 -1.95 4.67 13.16
N ARG A 514 -3.05 4.88 13.88
CA ARG A 514 -4.39 4.65 13.34
C ARG A 514 -4.68 5.64 12.20
N VAL A 515 -5.18 5.12 11.08
CA VAL A 515 -5.71 5.94 9.98
C VAL A 515 -6.96 6.68 10.50
N LEU A 516 -7.00 8.00 10.28
CA LEU A 516 -8.18 8.81 10.60
C LEU A 516 -9.20 8.65 9.48
N LEU A 517 -10.33 8.03 9.76
CA LEU A 517 -11.41 7.82 8.81
C LEU A 517 -12.64 8.65 9.19
N GLY A 518 -13.29 9.26 8.22
CA GLY A 518 -14.53 9.99 8.42
C GLY A 518 -15.29 10.21 7.11
N PRO A 519 -16.60 10.50 7.17
CA PRO A 519 -17.41 10.68 5.96
C PRO A 519 -16.97 11.93 5.19
N LEU A 520 -16.91 11.84 3.85
CA LEU A 520 -16.70 12.99 2.96
C LEU A 520 -18.03 13.46 2.38
N ALA A 521 -18.43 14.69 2.72
CA ALA A 521 -19.76 15.19 2.38
C ALA A 521 -19.99 15.44 0.88
N ASN A 522 -18.93 15.73 0.11
CA ASN A 522 -18.98 16.08 -1.31
C ASN A 522 -18.06 15.20 -2.17
N ALA A 523 -17.96 13.91 -1.85
CA ALA A 523 -17.10 12.99 -2.56
C ALA A 523 -17.46 12.87 -4.05
N GLY A 524 -18.75 12.93 -4.41
CA GLY A 524 -19.22 12.85 -5.81
C GLY A 524 -18.77 14.03 -6.68
N GLU A 525 -18.49 15.19 -6.08
CA GLU A 525 -17.93 16.36 -6.81
C GLU A 525 -16.42 16.21 -7.07
N ILE A 526 -15.74 15.38 -6.27
CA ILE A 526 -14.28 15.25 -6.27
C ILE A 526 -13.85 13.98 -7.01
N SER A 527 -14.60 12.90 -6.87
CA SER A 527 -14.19 11.56 -7.30
C SER A 527 -14.00 11.46 -8.81
N GLY A 528 -13.38 10.37 -9.22
CA GLY A 528 -13.15 10.06 -10.63
C GLY A 528 -12.50 8.69 -10.79
N PRO A 529 -11.92 8.39 -11.97
CA PRO A 529 -11.49 7.03 -12.31
C PRO A 529 -10.25 6.56 -11.53
N VAL A 530 -9.59 7.45 -10.79
CA VAL A 530 -8.43 7.16 -9.95
C VAL A 530 -8.55 7.91 -8.64
N ALA A 531 -7.96 7.37 -7.58
CA ALA A 531 -7.96 8.00 -6.27
C ALA A 531 -7.36 9.41 -6.33
N ARG A 532 -7.91 10.32 -5.52
CA ARG A 532 -7.46 11.70 -5.45
C ARG A 532 -7.03 12.10 -4.05
N ILE A 533 -6.02 12.96 -3.97
CA ILE A 533 -5.70 13.66 -2.73
C ILE A 533 -6.07 15.13 -2.92
N VAL A 534 -6.96 15.64 -2.06
CA VAL A 534 -7.40 17.03 -2.09
C VAL A 534 -7.32 17.67 -0.71
N PRO A 535 -7.11 19.00 -0.62
CA PRO A 535 -7.26 19.72 0.64
C PRO A 535 -8.67 19.57 1.21
N ALA A 536 -8.79 19.54 2.53
CA ALA A 536 -10.06 19.38 3.21
C ALA A 536 -10.15 20.18 4.50
N ARG A 537 -11.40 20.44 4.91
CA ARG A 537 -11.75 21.05 6.18
C ARG A 537 -12.69 20.17 6.99
N ALA A 538 -12.60 20.27 8.31
CA ALA A 538 -13.53 19.71 9.27
C ALA A 538 -14.93 20.29 9.08
N VAL A 539 -15.93 19.42 9.18
CA VAL A 539 -17.33 19.84 9.29
C VAL A 539 -17.74 19.76 10.77
N PRO A 540 -18.43 20.77 11.34
CA PRO A 540 -18.86 20.74 12.74
C PRO A 540 -19.73 19.52 13.11
N THR A 541 -20.44 18.95 12.14
CA THR A 541 -21.28 17.75 12.31
C THR A 541 -20.50 16.44 12.26
N GLY A 542 -19.17 16.51 12.11
CA GLY A 542 -18.30 15.36 11.87
C GLY A 542 -18.05 15.12 10.38
N GLY A 543 -16.88 14.53 10.08
CA GLY A 543 -16.41 14.31 8.72
C GLY A 543 -15.78 15.54 8.08
N TRP A 544 -15.67 15.50 6.76
CA TRP A 544 -14.86 16.43 5.98
C TRP A 544 -15.61 16.98 4.76
N VAL A 545 -15.21 18.16 4.31
CA VAL A 545 -15.52 18.68 2.97
C VAL A 545 -14.20 18.92 2.26
N GLY A 546 -14.05 18.35 1.07
CA GLY A 546 -12.84 18.50 0.25
C GLY A 546 -12.98 19.57 -0.82
N ASP A 547 -11.86 20.11 -1.28
CA ASP A 547 -11.81 21.07 -2.38
C ASP A 547 -12.00 20.36 -3.74
N ALA A 548 -13.10 20.65 -4.44
CA ALA A 548 -13.39 20.09 -5.77
C ALA A 548 -12.45 20.58 -6.88
N SER A 549 -11.81 21.73 -6.68
CA SER A 549 -10.82 22.30 -7.60
C SER A 549 -9.51 22.58 -6.87
N ILE A 550 -8.44 21.97 -7.35
CA ILE A 550 -7.10 22.10 -6.77
C ILE A 550 -6.19 22.95 -7.65
N ARG A 551 -5.59 23.99 -7.08
CA ARG A 551 -4.46 24.71 -7.70
C ARG A 551 -3.17 24.08 -7.23
N THR A 552 -2.46 23.44 -8.16
CA THR A 552 -1.33 22.57 -7.81
C THR A 552 0.04 23.26 -7.91
N ALA A 553 0.10 24.42 -8.56
CA ALA A 553 1.34 25.18 -8.81
C ALA A 553 1.94 25.83 -7.55
N HIS A 554 1.22 25.85 -6.43
CA HIS A 554 1.65 26.42 -5.15
C HIS A 554 0.83 25.79 -4.01
N LEU A 555 1.21 26.06 -2.76
CA LEU A 555 0.51 25.53 -1.58
C LEU A 555 -0.53 26.48 -0.96
N ALA A 556 -0.82 27.63 -1.58
CA ALA A 556 -1.81 28.57 -1.03
C ALA A 556 -3.23 27.97 -0.89
N GLY A 557 -3.54 26.89 -1.61
CA GLY A 557 -4.78 26.13 -1.42
C GLY A 557 -4.87 25.35 -0.11
N LEU A 558 -3.77 25.24 0.65
CA LEU A 558 -3.75 24.65 1.98
C LEU A 558 -4.04 25.68 3.09
N LEU A 559 -4.01 26.98 2.77
CA LEU A 559 -4.36 28.00 3.75
C LEU A 559 -5.80 27.79 4.21
N TYR A 560 -6.02 27.79 5.53
CA TYR A 560 -7.33 27.59 6.16
C TYR A 560 -7.93 26.18 5.95
N ARG A 561 -7.11 25.17 5.63
CA ARG A 561 -7.51 23.75 5.59
C ARG A 561 -6.90 23.02 6.77
N ASP A 562 -7.64 22.05 7.29
CA ASP A 562 -7.21 21.25 8.44
C ASP A 562 -6.31 20.08 8.00
N GLY A 563 -6.43 19.65 6.75
CA GLY A 563 -5.74 18.46 6.26
C GLY A 563 -5.93 18.22 4.77
N LEU A 564 -5.58 17.00 4.37
CA LEU A 564 -5.88 16.41 3.07
C LEU A 564 -6.82 15.22 3.27
N VAL A 565 -7.66 14.92 2.28
CA VAL A 565 -8.40 13.65 2.22
C VAL A 565 -7.96 12.81 1.04
N VAL A 566 -7.89 11.49 1.25
CA VAL A 566 -7.68 10.51 0.18
C VAL A 566 -9.04 10.01 -0.29
N VAL A 567 -9.51 10.54 -1.41
CA VAL A 567 -10.80 10.21 -2.02
C VAL A 567 -10.63 8.98 -2.92
N PRO A 568 -11.30 7.85 -2.65
CA PRO A 568 -11.27 6.68 -3.52
C PRO A 568 -11.80 6.96 -4.93
N ALA A 569 -11.47 6.08 -5.88
CA ALA A 569 -12.08 6.14 -7.20
C ALA A 569 -13.58 5.88 -7.09
N GLU A 570 -14.39 6.62 -7.85
CA GLU A 570 -15.86 6.50 -7.89
C GLU A 570 -16.55 6.64 -6.50
N ALA A 571 -15.91 7.33 -5.55
CA ALA A 571 -16.48 7.58 -4.22
C ALA A 571 -17.77 8.40 -4.27
N ARG A 572 -18.68 8.11 -3.35
CA ARG A 572 -20.01 8.73 -3.19
C ARG A 572 -20.09 9.54 -1.89
N ASP A 573 -20.98 10.51 -1.87
CA ASP A 573 -21.17 11.38 -0.71
C ASP A 573 -21.49 10.57 0.55
N GLY A 574 -20.77 10.86 1.63
CA GLY A 574 -20.86 10.15 2.90
C GLY A 574 -19.93 8.94 3.03
N ASP A 575 -19.25 8.51 1.95
CA ASP A 575 -18.27 7.42 2.04
C ASP A 575 -17.14 7.78 3.02
N PRO A 576 -16.67 6.83 3.84
CA PRO A 576 -15.55 7.05 4.73
C PRO A 576 -14.26 7.19 3.93
N VAL A 577 -13.57 8.31 4.12
CA VAL A 577 -12.27 8.61 3.51
C VAL A 577 -11.20 8.78 4.57
N GLU A 578 -9.95 8.50 4.20
CA GLU A 578 -8.80 8.83 5.03
C GLU A 578 -8.56 10.33 5.06
N PHE A 579 -8.24 10.83 6.25
CA PHE A 579 -7.79 12.18 6.51
C PHE A 579 -6.32 12.19 6.94
N ILE A 580 -5.54 13.03 6.28
CA ILE A 580 -4.11 13.25 6.55
C ILE A 580 -4.00 14.68 7.12
N PRO A 581 -3.71 14.84 8.42
CA PRO A 581 -3.60 16.16 9.02
C PRO A 581 -2.39 16.93 8.46
N LEU A 582 -2.53 18.25 8.32
CA LEU A 582 -1.40 19.13 8.06
C LEU A 582 -0.66 19.45 9.37
N PRO A 583 0.66 19.72 9.33
CA PRO A 583 1.37 20.25 10.49
C PRO A 583 0.75 21.58 10.90
N GLY A 584 0.39 21.70 12.17
CA GLY A 584 -0.21 22.90 12.78
C GLY A 584 0.79 23.83 13.44
#